data_AF-A0A0D3ISI5-F1
#
_entry.id   AF-A0A0D3ISI5-F1
#
_cell.length_a   1.000
_cell.length_b   1.000
_cell.length_c   1.000
_cell.angle_alpha   90.00
_cell.angle_beta   90.00
_cell.angle_gamma   90.00
#
_symmetry.space_group_name_H-M   'P 1'
#
loop_
_entity.id
_entity.type
_entity.pdbx_description
1 polymer ?
#
loop_
_entity_poly.entity_id
_entity_poly.type
_entity_poly.pdbx_seq_one_letter_code
_entity_poly.pdbx_strand_id
1 'polypeptide(L)'
;DHFGFDGWLVNLEAAAAGMGAVHELLELLTVCLKQRALVLVYDSLDRTGRVRYQNSLAPDNKAAFDACDGLFTNYWWGAKQLAQSVALAGARRCDVYVGVDCFARNTPYAAGPACAPACAAARAAGLSLALFAPGWSIECGGAQCASEDADAAAAADRRFWEALGLKRLYRD
;
A
#
# COMPACT_ATOMS: atom_id res chain seq x y z
N ASP A 1 4.10 7.79 20.96
CA ASP A 1 4.16 7.57 22.42
C ASP A 1 2.85 7.85 23.13
N HIS A 2 2.34 9.08 23.13
CA HIS A 2 1.11 9.42 23.89
C HIS A 2 -0.12 8.57 23.50
N PHE A 3 -0.30 8.28 22.20
CA PHE A 3 -1.45 7.52 21.69
C PHE A 3 -1.15 6.05 21.34
N GLY A 4 0.09 5.59 21.52
CA GLY A 4 0.45 4.17 21.31
C GLY A 4 0.40 3.64 19.87
N PHE A 5 0.54 4.48 18.84
CA PHE A 5 0.66 4.03 17.44
C PHE A 5 2.11 3.72 17.04
N ASP A 6 2.28 2.83 16.05
CA ASP A 6 3.56 2.24 15.63
C ASP A 6 4.10 2.79 14.29
N GLY A 7 3.64 3.95 13.81
CA GLY A 7 4.15 4.48 12.55
C GLY A 7 3.30 5.54 11.88
N TRP A 8 3.75 5.91 10.67
CA TRP A 8 3.11 6.88 9.80
C TRP A 8 3.15 6.41 8.34
N LEU A 9 2.02 6.54 7.66
CA LEU A 9 1.95 6.54 6.21
C LEU A 9 1.87 7.99 5.73
N VAL A 10 2.91 8.46 5.03
CA VAL A 10 2.99 9.80 4.46
C VAL A 10 2.41 9.77 3.05
N ASN A 11 1.20 10.33 2.87
CA ASN A 11 0.56 10.50 1.57
C ASN A 11 0.49 11.98 1.18
N LEU A 12 1.18 12.36 0.10
CA LEU A 12 1.24 13.73 -0.41
C LEU A 12 0.58 13.81 -1.79
N GLU A 13 -0.74 14.06 -1.82
CA GLU A 13 -1.52 14.16 -3.06
C GLU A 13 -1.55 15.58 -3.65
N ALA A 14 -0.61 16.43 -3.24
CA ALA A 14 -0.46 17.80 -3.71
C ALA A 14 0.98 18.07 -4.12
N ALA A 15 1.16 18.87 -5.16
CA ALA A 15 2.49 19.20 -5.66
C ALA A 15 3.33 19.93 -4.60
N ALA A 16 4.58 19.52 -4.47
CA ALA A 16 5.60 20.20 -3.68
C ALA A 16 6.43 21.14 -4.58
N ALA A 17 7.03 22.16 -3.99
CA ALA A 17 7.98 23.04 -4.70
C ALA A 17 9.25 22.31 -5.18
N GLY A 18 9.48 21.11 -4.64
CA GLY A 18 10.56 20.20 -4.97
C GLY A 18 10.65 19.10 -3.92
N MET A 19 11.47 18.08 -4.17
CA MET A 19 11.58 16.92 -3.26
C MET A 19 12.50 17.13 -2.06
N GLY A 20 13.28 18.22 -2.00
CA GLY A 20 14.25 18.45 -0.92
C GLY A 20 13.62 18.40 0.48
N ALA A 21 12.59 19.20 0.73
CA ALA A 21 11.89 19.23 2.01
C ALA A 21 11.13 17.93 2.30
N VAL A 22 10.65 17.23 1.26
CA VAL A 22 9.96 15.94 1.41
C VAL A 22 10.95 14.87 1.88
N HIS A 23 12.13 14.79 1.27
CA HIS A 23 13.17 13.86 1.69
C HIS A 23 13.65 14.17 3.11
N GLU A 24 13.90 15.44 3.44
CA GLU A 24 14.31 15.84 4.79
C GLU A 24 13.26 15.45 5.84
N LEU A 25 11.97 15.66 5.55
CA LEU A 25 10.88 15.21 6.41
C LEU A 25 10.89 13.68 6.61
N LEU A 26 11.00 12.92 5.53
CA LEU A 26 11.03 11.46 5.59
C LEU A 26 12.23 10.94 6.37
N GLU A 27 13.43 11.49 6.11
CA GLU A 27 14.66 11.14 6.83
C GLU A 27 14.54 11.48 8.32
N LEU A 28 14.06 12.68 8.65
CA LEU A 28 13.88 13.12 10.04
C LEU A 28 12.91 12.20 10.79
N LEU A 29 11.74 11.92 10.21
CA LEU A 29 10.77 11.02 10.81
C LEU A 29 11.36 9.62 11.03
N THR A 30 12.03 9.07 10.02
CA THR A 30 12.63 7.73 10.08
C THR A 30 13.73 7.66 11.13
N VAL A 31 14.60 8.66 11.22
CA VAL A 31 15.67 8.71 12.23
C VAL A 31 15.10 8.88 13.64
N CYS A 32 14.18 9.82 13.84
CA CYS A 32 13.58 10.08 15.16
C CYS A 32 12.74 8.92 15.68
N LEU A 33 12.15 8.13 14.78
CA LEU A 33 11.27 7.01 15.11
C LEU A 33 11.93 5.63 14.95
N LYS A 34 13.23 5.60 14.64
CA LYS A 34 13.98 4.38 14.33
C LYS A 34 13.79 3.31 15.41
N GLN A 35 13.57 2.06 14.98
CA GLN A 35 13.26 0.89 15.83
C GLN A 35 11.92 0.94 16.60
N ARG A 36 11.21 2.06 16.59
CA ARG A 36 9.97 2.25 17.36
C ARG A 36 8.75 2.38 16.47
N ALA A 37 8.92 2.88 15.24
CA ALA A 37 7.83 3.10 14.33
C ALA A 37 8.25 2.85 12.88
N LEU A 38 7.29 2.51 12.03
CA LEU A 38 7.45 2.37 10.59
C LEU A 38 7.04 3.67 9.87
N VAL A 39 7.89 4.19 9.00
CA VAL A 39 7.59 5.33 8.13
C VAL A 39 7.51 4.86 6.70
N LEU A 40 6.30 4.89 6.14
CA LEU A 40 6.05 4.57 4.73
C LEU A 40 5.71 5.84 3.96
N VAL A 41 6.12 5.91 2.70
CA VAL A 41 5.68 6.96 1.77
C VAL A 41 4.78 6.37 0.69
N TYR A 42 3.75 7.11 0.30
CA TYR A 42 2.90 6.75 -0.84
C TYR A 42 3.50 7.27 -2.16
N ASP A 43 3.43 6.45 -3.21
CA ASP A 43 3.90 6.73 -4.57
C ASP A 43 3.02 7.75 -5.28
N SER A 44 3.07 9.01 -4.86
CA SER A 44 2.29 10.12 -5.44
C SER A 44 3.15 11.15 -6.16
N LEU A 45 4.35 11.48 -5.64
CA LEU A 45 5.20 12.55 -6.18
C LEU A 45 6.38 12.00 -6.99
N ASP A 46 6.64 12.59 -8.16
CA ASP A 46 7.88 12.35 -8.90
C ASP A 46 9.07 13.14 -8.31
N ARG A 47 10.27 12.91 -8.86
CA ARG A 47 11.51 13.59 -8.43
C ARG A 47 11.48 15.12 -8.51
N THR A 48 10.51 15.71 -9.22
CA THR A 48 10.33 17.16 -9.33
C THR A 48 9.31 17.71 -8.33
N GLY A 49 8.67 16.85 -7.54
CA GLY A 49 7.62 17.22 -6.59
C GLY A 49 6.23 17.31 -7.22
N ARG A 50 6.03 16.83 -8.45
CA ARG A 50 4.71 16.84 -9.11
C ARG A 50 3.96 15.56 -8.80
N VAL A 51 2.63 15.67 -8.66
CA VAL A 51 1.76 14.50 -8.51
C VAL A 51 1.77 13.71 -9.83
N ARG A 52 2.46 12.57 -9.80
CA ARG A 52 2.59 11.63 -10.88
C ARG A 52 2.92 10.28 -10.26
N TYR A 53 1.98 9.36 -10.28
CA TYR A 53 2.16 8.01 -9.77
C TYR A 53 3.10 7.21 -10.68
N GLN A 54 4.14 6.57 -10.12
CA GLN A 54 5.01 5.68 -10.88
C GLN A 54 4.44 4.25 -10.97
N ASN A 55 3.48 3.92 -10.12
CA ASN A 55 2.86 2.61 -9.95
C ASN A 55 3.89 1.51 -9.64
N SER A 56 5.04 1.89 -9.10
CA SER A 56 6.22 1.03 -8.88
C SER A 56 7.28 1.79 -8.09
N LEU A 57 8.24 1.06 -7.51
CA LEU A 57 9.53 1.67 -7.23
C LEU A 57 10.22 1.97 -8.56
N ALA A 58 10.62 3.22 -8.75
CA ALA A 58 11.17 3.76 -10.00
C ALA A 58 12.26 4.80 -9.71
N PRO A 59 13.09 5.19 -10.70
CA PRO A 59 14.11 6.21 -10.48
C PRO A 59 13.55 7.54 -9.95
N ASP A 60 12.31 7.88 -10.32
CA ASP A 60 11.67 9.14 -9.93
C ASP A 60 11.24 9.19 -8.45
N ASN A 61 11.02 8.05 -7.78
CA ASN A 61 10.63 7.99 -6.36
C ASN A 61 11.63 7.23 -5.47
N LYS A 62 12.75 6.75 -6.05
CA LYS A 62 13.78 5.97 -5.35
C LYS A 62 14.40 6.72 -4.17
N ALA A 63 14.63 8.02 -4.31
CA ALA A 63 15.21 8.83 -3.24
C ALA A 63 14.28 8.91 -2.02
N ALA A 64 12.96 9.06 -2.23
CA ALA A 64 11.98 9.02 -1.14
C ALA A 64 11.91 7.64 -0.47
N PHE A 65 11.99 6.56 -1.24
CA PHE A 65 12.08 5.19 -0.71
C PHE A 65 13.35 4.95 0.11
N ASP A 66 14.48 5.52 -0.29
CA ASP A 66 15.75 5.41 0.45
C ASP A 66 15.75 6.26 1.73
N ALA A 67 14.94 7.32 1.78
CA ALA A 67 14.78 8.22 2.91
C ALA A 67 13.88 7.66 4.05
N CYS A 68 13.14 6.58 3.80
CA CYS A 68 12.21 6.00 4.80
C CYS A 68 12.19 4.47 4.78
N ASP A 69 11.34 3.87 5.61
CA ASP A 69 11.33 2.41 5.81
C ASP A 69 10.69 1.65 4.64
N GLY A 70 9.84 2.28 3.83
CA GLY A 70 9.26 1.61 2.67
C GLY A 70 8.36 2.47 1.78
N LEU A 71 7.99 1.89 0.64
CA LEU A 71 7.14 2.53 -0.37
C LEU A 71 5.82 1.77 -0.48
N PHE A 72 4.71 2.50 -0.36
CA PHE A 72 3.39 2.03 -0.79
C PHE A 72 3.18 2.51 -2.23
N THR A 73 3.21 1.60 -3.21
CA THR A 73 2.99 1.96 -4.62
C THR A 73 1.53 2.29 -4.91
N ASN A 74 1.28 3.14 -5.91
CA ASN A 74 -0.06 3.25 -6.49
C ASN A 74 -0.48 1.90 -7.13
N TYR A 75 -1.78 1.70 -7.34
CA TYR A 75 -2.38 0.41 -7.71
C TYR A 75 -2.55 0.18 -9.22
N TRP A 76 -2.08 1.09 -10.09
CA TRP A 76 -2.15 0.96 -11.56
C TRP A 76 -0.90 0.30 -12.17
N TRP A 77 -0.50 -0.85 -11.64
CA TRP A 77 0.70 -1.57 -12.04
C TRP A 77 0.42 -2.80 -12.91
N GLY A 78 1.46 -3.30 -13.56
CA GLY A 78 1.46 -4.58 -14.28
C GLY A 78 2.80 -5.29 -14.15
N ALA A 79 3.03 -6.34 -14.94
CA ALA A 79 4.24 -7.17 -14.86
C ALA A 79 5.54 -6.34 -15.00
N LYS A 80 5.55 -5.31 -15.85
CA LYS A 80 6.70 -4.40 -16.02
C LYS A 80 7.03 -3.64 -14.74
N GLN A 81 6.03 -3.07 -14.08
CA GLN A 81 6.16 -2.32 -12.83
C GLN A 81 6.64 -3.20 -11.68
N LEU A 82 6.13 -4.45 -11.59
CA LEU A 82 6.61 -5.41 -10.60
C LEU A 82 8.09 -5.75 -10.82
N ALA A 83 8.47 -6.10 -12.06
CA ALA A 83 9.86 -6.42 -12.38
C ALA A 83 10.82 -5.25 -12.12
N GLN A 84 10.40 -4.03 -12.46
CA GLN A 84 11.17 -2.82 -12.16
C GLN A 84 11.35 -2.62 -10.66
N SER A 85 10.28 -2.81 -9.88
CA SER A 85 10.33 -2.66 -8.42
C SER A 85 11.29 -3.68 -7.79
N VAL A 86 11.23 -4.93 -8.23
CA VAL A 86 12.16 -6.00 -7.78
C VAL A 86 13.61 -5.63 -8.07
N ALA A 87 13.88 -5.15 -9.29
CA ALA A 87 15.23 -4.79 -9.72
C ALA A 87 15.80 -3.62 -8.90
N LEU A 88 14.99 -2.57 -8.68
CA LEU A 88 15.44 -1.37 -7.97
C LEU A 88 15.46 -1.51 -6.45
N ALA A 89 14.62 -2.37 -5.87
CA ALA A 89 14.58 -2.58 -4.43
C ALA A 89 15.78 -3.40 -3.93
N GLY A 90 16.35 -4.27 -4.77
CA GLY A 90 17.54 -5.04 -4.41
C GLY A 90 17.30 -5.97 -3.21
N ALA A 91 17.94 -5.68 -2.07
CA ALA A 91 17.72 -6.41 -0.82
C ALA A 91 16.43 -5.97 -0.07
N ARG A 92 15.92 -4.77 -0.36
CA ARG A 92 14.74 -4.16 0.29
C ARG A 92 13.42 -4.49 -0.41
N ARG A 93 13.31 -5.64 -1.07
CA ARG A 93 12.10 -6.02 -1.85
C ARG A 93 10.84 -6.07 -0.99
N CYS A 94 10.98 -6.52 0.25
CA CYS A 94 9.87 -6.57 1.21
C CYS A 94 9.47 -5.18 1.74
N ASP A 95 10.27 -4.14 1.49
CA ASP A 95 9.96 -2.76 1.85
C ASP A 95 9.15 -2.04 0.76
N VAL A 96 8.92 -2.71 -0.39
CA VAL A 96 8.00 -2.23 -1.43
C VAL A 96 6.66 -2.95 -1.26
N TYR A 97 5.67 -2.19 -0.83
CA TYR A 97 4.30 -2.63 -0.63
C TYR A 97 3.48 -2.28 -1.86
N VAL A 98 3.21 -3.30 -2.68
CA VAL A 98 2.46 -3.15 -3.93
C VAL A 98 0.99 -2.88 -3.60
N GLY A 99 0.50 -1.71 -4.02
CA GLY A 99 -0.87 -1.28 -3.76
C GLY A 99 -1.91 -2.10 -4.52
N VAL A 100 -2.98 -2.51 -3.84
CA VAL A 100 -4.15 -3.18 -4.43
C VAL A 100 -5.41 -2.47 -3.95
N ASP A 101 -6.21 -1.92 -4.88
CA ASP A 101 -7.43 -1.20 -4.53
C ASP A 101 -8.62 -2.16 -4.39
N CYS A 102 -9.12 -2.32 -3.17
CA CYS A 102 -10.23 -3.24 -2.91
C CYS A 102 -11.55 -2.75 -3.52
N PHE A 103 -11.66 -1.46 -3.89
CA PHE A 103 -12.78 -0.92 -4.68
C PHE A 103 -12.55 -0.97 -6.19
N ALA A 104 -11.38 -1.45 -6.62
CA ALA A 104 -11.04 -1.71 -8.01
C ALA A 104 -11.10 -0.48 -8.96
N ARG A 105 -10.83 0.73 -8.48
CA ARG A 105 -10.93 1.94 -9.32
C ARG A 105 -9.80 1.96 -10.37
N ASN A 106 -10.20 1.92 -11.64
CA ASN A 106 -9.29 1.87 -12.79
C ASN A 106 -8.31 0.69 -12.73
N THR A 107 -8.78 -0.46 -12.24
CA THR A 107 -8.01 -1.71 -12.18
C THR A 107 -8.57 -2.77 -13.13
N PRO A 108 -7.79 -3.78 -13.54
CA PRO A 108 -8.26 -4.84 -14.44
C PRO A 108 -9.06 -5.94 -13.73
N TYR A 109 -9.25 -5.85 -12.41
CA TYR A 109 -10.02 -6.77 -11.60
C TYR A 109 -11.29 -6.08 -11.06
N ALA A 110 -12.24 -6.87 -10.54
CA ALA A 110 -13.41 -6.33 -9.86
C ALA A 110 -13.12 -6.10 -8.36
N ALA A 111 -14.00 -5.35 -7.69
CA ALA A 111 -13.86 -5.04 -6.27
C ALA A 111 -13.91 -6.30 -5.38
N GLY A 112 -13.40 -6.18 -4.16
CA GLY A 112 -13.45 -7.21 -3.14
C GLY A 112 -12.58 -8.44 -3.43
N PRO A 113 -13.08 -9.67 -3.18
CA PRO A 113 -12.30 -10.91 -3.34
C PRO A 113 -11.67 -11.10 -4.72
N ALA A 114 -12.21 -10.43 -5.75
CA ALA A 114 -11.70 -10.49 -7.10
C ALA A 114 -10.31 -9.82 -7.26
N CYS A 115 -9.80 -9.08 -6.27
CA CYS A 115 -8.42 -8.60 -6.26
C CYS A 115 -7.38 -9.68 -5.90
N ALA A 116 -7.80 -10.88 -5.47
CA ALA A 116 -6.91 -11.96 -5.06
C ALA A 116 -5.82 -12.34 -6.09
N PRO A 117 -6.10 -12.41 -7.41
CA PRO A 117 -5.05 -12.65 -8.41
C PRO A 117 -3.98 -11.55 -8.46
N ALA A 118 -4.36 -10.29 -8.27
CA ALA A 118 -3.41 -9.18 -8.19
C ALA A 118 -2.53 -9.31 -6.92
N CYS A 119 -3.15 -9.64 -5.78
CA CYS A 119 -2.41 -9.93 -4.54
C CYS A 119 -1.43 -11.11 -4.72
N ALA A 120 -1.82 -12.16 -5.44
CA ALA A 120 -0.96 -13.30 -5.74
C ALA A 120 0.21 -12.91 -6.67
N ALA A 121 -0.02 -12.06 -7.67
CA ALA A 121 1.02 -11.64 -8.61
C ALA A 121 2.14 -10.83 -7.93
N ALA A 122 1.80 -9.88 -7.06
CA ALA A 122 2.80 -9.12 -6.31
C ALA A 122 3.63 -10.01 -5.35
N ARG A 123 2.97 -10.92 -4.65
CA ARG A 123 3.66 -11.92 -3.79
C ARG A 123 4.58 -12.84 -4.59
N ALA A 124 4.12 -13.31 -5.75
CA ALA A 124 4.93 -14.15 -6.64
C ALA A 124 6.17 -13.42 -7.18
N ALA A 125 6.12 -12.09 -7.29
CA ALA A 125 7.28 -11.26 -7.62
C ALA A 125 8.25 -11.08 -6.42
N GLY A 126 7.91 -11.55 -5.22
CA GLY A 126 8.72 -11.39 -4.02
C GLY A 126 8.63 -10.00 -3.39
N LEU A 127 7.54 -9.28 -3.64
CA LEU A 127 7.24 -7.97 -3.06
C LEU A 127 6.15 -8.09 -1.97
N SER A 128 6.04 -7.07 -1.13
CA SER A 128 4.97 -6.97 -0.12
C SER A 128 3.68 -6.43 -0.72
N LEU A 129 2.59 -6.48 0.05
CA LEU A 129 1.26 -6.02 -0.35
C LEU A 129 0.79 -4.87 0.54
N ALA A 130 0.13 -3.87 -0.06
CA ALA A 130 -0.68 -2.90 0.66
C ALA A 130 -2.10 -2.90 0.09
N LEU A 131 -3.08 -3.24 0.92
CA LEU A 131 -4.49 -3.21 0.53
C LEU A 131 -5.03 -1.81 0.76
N PHE A 132 -5.44 -1.12 -0.30
CA PHE A 132 -6.15 0.14 -0.19
C PHE A 132 -7.64 -0.13 0.05
N ALA A 133 -8.18 0.52 1.08
CA ALA A 133 -9.58 0.45 1.50
C ALA A 133 -10.16 -0.98 1.63
N PRO A 134 -9.54 -1.88 2.42
CA PRO A 134 -10.09 -3.21 2.68
C PRO A 134 -11.46 -3.18 3.39
N GLY A 135 -11.86 -2.02 3.94
CA GLY A 135 -13.21 -1.79 4.48
C GLY A 135 -14.36 -2.08 3.49
N TRP A 136 -14.07 -2.20 2.18
CA TRP A 136 -14.99 -2.74 1.18
C TRP A 136 -15.72 -4.01 1.66
N SER A 137 -15.02 -4.89 2.38
CA SER A 137 -15.59 -6.18 2.82
C SER A 137 -16.81 -6.01 3.73
N ILE A 138 -16.82 -4.97 4.56
CA ILE A 138 -17.89 -4.62 5.48
C ILE A 138 -18.87 -3.66 4.79
N GLU A 139 -18.36 -2.65 4.09
CA GLU A 139 -19.16 -1.58 3.50
C GLU A 139 -19.99 -2.04 2.29
N CYS A 140 -19.52 -3.05 1.55
CA CYS A 140 -20.09 -3.48 0.28
C CYS A 140 -20.14 -5.00 0.08
N GLY A 141 -19.46 -5.79 0.94
CA GLY A 141 -19.16 -7.19 0.67
C GLY A 141 -20.27 -8.20 1.02
N GLY A 142 -21.12 -7.90 2.01
CA GLY A 142 -22.16 -8.82 2.52
C GLY A 142 -23.58 -8.34 2.29
N ALA A 143 -23.74 -7.04 2.06
CA ALA A 143 -25.02 -6.42 1.85
C ALA A 143 -24.86 -5.20 0.96
N GLN A 144 -25.95 -4.74 0.36
CA GLN A 144 -25.98 -3.42 -0.28
C GLN A 144 -25.39 -2.38 0.67
N CYS A 145 -24.61 -1.43 0.14
CA CYS A 145 -24.08 -0.32 0.92
C CYS A 145 -25.19 0.24 1.82
N ALA A 146 -25.01 0.17 3.15
CA ALA A 146 -25.96 0.55 4.21
C ALA A 146 -26.82 -0.53 4.89
N SER A 147 -26.48 -1.83 4.83
CA SER A 147 -27.09 -2.77 5.79
C SER A 147 -26.44 -2.68 7.17
N GLU A 148 -27.24 -2.84 8.22
CA GLU A 148 -26.78 -2.94 9.61
C GLU A 148 -26.59 -4.41 10.08
N ASP A 149 -26.59 -5.37 9.15
CA ASP A 149 -26.43 -6.80 9.47
C ASP A 149 -24.96 -7.15 9.75
N ALA A 150 -24.62 -7.18 11.04
CA ALA A 150 -23.27 -7.46 11.52
C ALA A 150 -22.78 -8.87 11.17
N ASP A 151 -23.66 -9.88 11.15
CA ASP A 151 -23.28 -11.26 10.85
C ASP A 151 -22.98 -11.43 9.36
N ALA A 152 -23.78 -10.81 8.50
CA ALA A 152 -23.52 -10.77 7.05
C ALA A 152 -22.21 -10.04 6.74
N ALA A 153 -21.95 -8.90 7.40
CA ALA A 153 -20.70 -8.17 7.27
C ALA A 153 -19.48 -8.99 7.73
N ALA A 154 -19.58 -9.67 8.87
CA ALA A 154 -18.52 -10.54 9.37
C ALA A 154 -18.25 -11.75 8.45
N ALA A 155 -19.31 -12.32 7.86
CA ALA A 155 -19.17 -13.41 6.89
C ALA A 155 -18.52 -12.94 5.59
N ALA A 156 -18.86 -11.73 5.12
CA ALA A 156 -18.24 -11.12 3.94
C ALA A 156 -16.77 -10.77 4.16
N ASP A 157 -16.44 -10.19 5.31
CA ASP A 157 -15.06 -9.93 5.72
C ASP A 157 -14.24 -11.21 5.76
N ARG A 158 -14.75 -12.27 6.40
CA ARG A 158 -14.08 -13.57 6.40
C ARG A 158 -13.81 -14.10 4.99
N ARG A 159 -14.82 -14.06 4.10
CA ARG A 159 -14.67 -14.50 2.71
C ARG A 159 -13.64 -13.69 1.94
N PHE A 160 -13.57 -12.37 2.18
CA PHE A 160 -12.57 -11.49 1.57
C PHE A 160 -11.15 -11.92 1.96
N TRP A 161 -10.89 -12.10 3.25
CA TRP A 161 -9.56 -12.49 3.73
C TRP A 161 -9.18 -13.93 3.35
N GLU A 162 -10.14 -14.86 3.38
CA GLU A 162 -9.94 -16.24 2.91
C GLU A 162 -9.55 -16.28 1.42
N ALA A 163 -10.17 -15.45 0.57
CA ALA A 163 -9.83 -15.33 -0.84
C ALA A 163 -8.39 -14.84 -1.07
N LEU A 164 -7.86 -14.02 -0.15
CA LEU A 164 -6.46 -13.58 -0.19
C LEU A 164 -5.47 -14.64 0.36
N GLY A 165 -5.99 -15.74 0.93
CA GLY A 165 -5.22 -16.82 1.54
C GLY A 165 -4.99 -16.64 3.04
N LEU A 166 -5.67 -15.69 3.69
CA LEU A 166 -5.55 -15.43 5.12
C LEU A 166 -6.68 -16.13 5.87
N LYS A 167 -6.35 -17.25 6.53
CA LYS A 167 -7.31 -18.06 7.31
C LYS A 167 -7.50 -17.58 8.76
N ARG A 168 -6.59 -16.75 9.26
CA ARG A 168 -6.66 -16.06 10.56
C ARG A 168 -6.00 -14.70 10.42
N LEU A 169 -6.71 -13.65 10.82
CA LEU A 169 -6.20 -12.26 10.80
C LEU A 169 -5.45 -11.90 12.08
N TYR A 170 -5.79 -12.56 13.18
CA TYR A 170 -5.18 -12.33 14.48
C TYR A 170 -4.39 -13.57 14.90
N ARG A 171 -3.19 -13.34 15.45
CA ARG A 171 -2.51 -14.35 16.26
C ARG A 171 -3.23 -14.39 17.61
N ASP A 172 -3.60 -15.59 18.04
CA ASP A 172 -4.10 -15.84 19.40
C ASP A 172 -3.02 -15.47 20.45
#